data_AF-A0AA47PBB6-F1
#
_entry.id   AF-A0AA47PBB6-F1
#
_cell.length_a   1.000
_cell.length_b   1.000
_cell.length_c   1.000
_cell.angle_alpha   90.00
_cell.angle_beta   90.00
_cell.angle_gamma   90.00
#
_symmetry.space_group_name_H-M   'P 1'
#
loop_
_entity.id
_entity.type
_entity.pdbx_description
1 polymer ?
#
loop_
_entity_poly.entity_id
_entity_poly.type
_entity_poly.pdbx_seq_one_letter_code
_entity_poly.pdbx_strand_id
1 'polypeptide(L)'
;MDFPENSHDEQPGLSREDSKFLELARETVSLSDGHYSIALPLKEREIRMPDNRAIAEQRALGLRRRFARDTDFHRDYTAFMNNLIARGYAQRVPTTVLERDDGKVWYIPHHGVYHPTKGKIRVVFDCAASFQGVSLNAQLLSGPDITNALIGVLTRFRKESVVIMSDIEAMFHQVRVSEEDTDLLRFLWWPSGDLSQSMEAYRMVIHLFGATSSPSCANYALWKCAEDNKAHFSQQVIDTILHSFYVDDCLASVASEGEAISLYTDLGSICAKGGFRLTKWISNSRSVLAVIPEEERAKEVKYLDLDCDNLPVERALGVRWCVQSDLFKFCISIPDRPLTRRGILSTVSSFYDPLGFLAPVVFSAKGILQDLCQRGIGWDNAIPPAVAEEWKGWVEDDASEKGYGAVTYLLLHNSQLQTHTSFIMGKSRVAPLKPVTIPRMERLHGAVGQQQMADLPESRVTPDKPPFSFVAVDYFGPFEVEYGRSLLQQREKWSRIKHNFMPGDIVLIVDDSAPRGSWIIGRVTVAVPDRKGLVRQAWIKTPTNHVCRPVTKLCLLQEASDP
;
A
#
# COMPACT_ATOMS: atom_id res chain seq x y z
N MET A 1 1.45 4.24 -12.44
CA MET A 1 0.24 4.61 -11.66
C MET A 1 0.04 6.11 -11.78
N ASP A 2 -0.75 6.52 -12.77
CA ASP A 2 -1.16 7.91 -12.94
C ASP A 2 -2.32 8.18 -11.98
N PHE A 3 -2.16 9.21 -11.15
CA PHE A 3 -3.26 9.71 -10.34
C PHE A 3 -4.12 10.61 -11.24
N PRO A 4 -5.38 10.23 -11.54
CA PRO A 4 -6.29 11.15 -12.24
C PRO A 4 -6.34 12.48 -11.48
N GLU A 5 -6.32 13.59 -12.21
CA GLU A 5 -6.20 14.96 -11.69
C GLU A 5 -7.45 15.45 -10.92
N ASN A 6 -8.46 14.59 -10.70
CA ASN A 6 -9.77 14.99 -10.20
C ASN A 6 -9.97 14.74 -8.69
N SER A 7 -8.94 14.90 -7.85
CA SER A 7 -9.00 14.47 -6.44
C SER A 7 -9.48 15.54 -5.44
N HIS A 8 -10.25 16.53 -5.89
CA HIS A 8 -11.08 17.39 -5.02
C HIS A 8 -12.31 17.82 -5.82
N ASP A 9 -13.36 16.98 -5.81
CA ASP A 9 -14.78 17.41 -5.72
C ASP A 9 -15.81 16.30 -6.00
N GLU A 10 -15.40 15.07 -6.32
CA GLU A 10 -16.33 13.94 -6.35
C GLU A 10 -15.64 12.73 -5.70
N GLN A 11 -15.85 12.50 -4.39
CA GLN A 11 -15.89 11.09 -3.97
C GLN A 11 -17.13 10.53 -4.66
N PRO A 12 -17.01 9.57 -5.60
CA PRO A 12 -18.17 9.01 -6.24
C PRO A 12 -19.09 8.51 -5.14
N GLY A 13 -20.27 9.12 -5.01
CA GLY A 13 -21.29 8.60 -4.12
C GLY A 13 -21.62 7.17 -4.51
N LEU A 14 -22.24 6.42 -3.59
CA LEU A 14 -22.72 5.08 -3.90
C LEU A 14 -23.57 5.11 -5.18
N SER A 15 -23.23 4.26 -6.14
CA SER A 15 -24.07 4.11 -7.32
C SER A 15 -25.44 3.52 -6.92
N ARG A 16 -26.40 3.54 -7.85
CA ARG A 16 -27.69 2.85 -7.63
C ARG A 16 -27.50 1.36 -7.38
N GLU A 17 -26.55 0.73 -8.07
CA GLU A 17 -26.21 -0.68 -7.88
C GLU A 17 -25.55 -0.93 -6.52
N ASP A 18 -24.67 -0.03 -6.06
CA ASP A 18 -24.04 -0.13 -4.73
C ASP A 18 -25.04 0.03 -3.60
N SER A 19 -25.96 0.98 -3.76
CA SER A 19 -27.03 1.23 -2.78
C SER A 19 -27.94 0.01 -2.67
N LYS A 20 -28.34 -0.55 -3.81
CA LYS A 20 -29.14 -1.78 -3.89
C LYS A 20 -28.39 -2.99 -3.30
N PHE A 21 -27.10 -3.12 -3.53
CA PHE A 21 -26.27 -4.16 -2.91
C PHE A 21 -26.31 -4.03 -1.38
N LEU A 22 -26.09 -2.83 -0.83
CA LEU A 22 -26.06 -2.61 0.62
C LEU A 22 -27.43 -2.86 1.27
N GLU A 23 -28.52 -2.52 0.59
CA GLU A 23 -29.88 -2.86 1.02
C GLU A 23 -30.08 -4.38 1.09
N LEU A 24 -29.73 -5.11 0.01
CA LEU A 24 -29.83 -6.58 -0.01
C LEU A 24 -28.96 -7.23 1.06
N ALA A 25 -27.72 -6.78 1.21
CA ALA A 25 -26.81 -7.29 2.23
C ALA A 25 -27.37 -7.04 3.65
N ARG A 26 -27.93 -5.86 3.90
CA ARG A 26 -28.54 -5.52 5.20
C ARG A 26 -29.79 -6.35 5.50
N GLU A 27 -30.63 -6.61 4.50
CA GLU A 27 -31.87 -7.37 4.66
C GLU A 27 -31.62 -8.86 4.85
N THR A 28 -30.58 -9.40 4.22
CA THR A 28 -30.33 -10.84 4.17
C THR A 28 -29.25 -11.32 5.13
N VAL A 29 -28.45 -10.40 5.69
CA VAL A 29 -27.39 -10.77 6.63
C VAL A 29 -27.98 -11.40 7.89
N SER A 30 -27.46 -12.57 8.24
CA SER A 30 -27.81 -13.29 9.45
C SER A 30 -26.58 -13.96 10.04
N LEU A 31 -26.51 -14.08 11.36
CA LEU A 31 -25.44 -14.80 12.06
C LEU A 31 -25.98 -16.17 12.48
N SER A 32 -25.38 -17.25 11.97
CA SER A 32 -25.77 -18.63 12.27
C SER A 32 -24.53 -19.50 12.42
N ASP A 33 -24.52 -20.38 13.43
CA ASP A 33 -23.37 -21.23 13.76
C ASP A 33 -22.02 -20.49 13.86
N GLY A 34 -22.04 -19.25 14.35
CA GLY A 34 -20.84 -18.41 14.46
C GLY A 34 -20.32 -17.84 13.13
N HIS A 35 -21.03 -18.00 12.01
CA HIS A 35 -20.67 -17.42 10.73
C HIS A 35 -21.77 -16.51 10.18
N TYR A 36 -21.38 -15.39 9.58
CA TYR A 36 -22.33 -14.55 8.83
C TYR A 36 -22.73 -15.24 7.53
N SER A 37 -24.04 -15.24 7.25
CA SER A 37 -24.65 -15.68 6.01
C SER A 37 -25.24 -14.47 5.29
N ILE A 38 -24.90 -14.30 4.01
CA ILE A 38 -25.40 -13.22 3.16
C ILE A 38 -25.86 -13.85 1.85
N ALA A 39 -27.08 -13.51 1.41
CA ALA A 39 -27.61 -13.97 0.13
C ALA A 39 -26.74 -13.52 -1.04
N LEU A 40 -26.82 -14.21 -2.18
CA LEU A 40 -26.16 -13.70 -3.38
C LEU A 40 -26.84 -12.39 -3.79
N PRO A 41 -26.09 -11.30 -4.01
CA PRO A 41 -26.65 -10.00 -4.33
C PRO A 41 -27.07 -9.96 -5.80
N LEU A 42 -28.14 -10.68 -6.13
CA LEU A 42 -28.69 -10.78 -7.47
C LEU A 42 -29.27 -9.44 -7.91
N LYS A 43 -29.02 -9.08 -9.18
CA LYS A 43 -29.64 -7.90 -9.82
C LYS A 43 -31.16 -8.01 -9.83
N GLU A 44 -31.68 -9.22 -10.00
CA GLU A 44 -33.10 -9.55 -9.97
C GLU A 44 -33.33 -10.74 -9.03
N ARG A 45 -34.27 -10.62 -8.07
CA ARG A 45 -34.55 -11.70 -7.10
C ARG A 45 -35.15 -12.94 -7.76
N GLU A 46 -36.00 -12.72 -8.76
CA GLU A 46 -36.69 -13.75 -9.55
C GLU A 46 -35.88 -14.10 -10.81
N ILE A 47 -34.60 -14.47 -10.61
CA ILE A 47 -33.73 -14.88 -11.71
C ILE A 47 -34.11 -16.26 -12.24
N ARG A 48 -34.07 -16.43 -13.57
CA ARG A 48 -34.16 -17.73 -14.24
C ARG A 48 -32.91 -17.97 -15.08
N MET A 49 -32.04 -18.83 -14.58
CA MET A 49 -30.83 -19.27 -15.26
C MET A 49 -31.15 -20.43 -16.21
N PRO A 50 -30.61 -20.44 -17.44
CA PRO A 50 -30.73 -21.60 -18.32
C PRO A 50 -29.89 -22.77 -17.78
N ASP A 51 -30.31 -24.01 -18.05
CA ASP A 51 -29.54 -25.20 -17.66
C ASP A 51 -28.23 -25.30 -18.44
N ASN A 52 -27.13 -24.95 -17.77
CA ASN A 52 -25.79 -24.95 -18.34
C ASN A 52 -24.99 -26.22 -18.04
N ARG A 53 -25.62 -27.26 -17.46
CA ARG A 53 -24.95 -28.49 -17.00
C ARG A 53 -24.10 -29.14 -18.11
N ALA A 54 -24.61 -29.18 -19.33
CA ALA A 54 -23.89 -29.77 -20.47
C ALA A 54 -22.53 -29.11 -20.74
N ILE A 55 -22.42 -27.78 -20.57
CA ILE A 55 -21.14 -27.08 -20.71
C ILE A 55 -20.20 -27.39 -19.54
N ALA A 56 -20.72 -27.44 -18.32
CA ALA A 56 -19.92 -27.82 -17.15
C ALA A 56 -19.36 -29.25 -17.30
N GLU A 57 -20.18 -30.19 -17.78
CA GLU A 57 -19.76 -31.57 -18.08
C GLU A 57 -18.67 -31.61 -19.16
N GLN A 58 -18.84 -30.87 -20.26
CA GLN A 58 -17.83 -30.79 -21.32
C GLN A 58 -16.49 -30.25 -20.80
N ARG A 59 -16.51 -29.23 -19.94
CA ARG A 59 -15.31 -28.66 -19.30
C ARG A 59 -14.67 -29.68 -18.35
N ALA A 60 -15.46 -30.38 -17.55
CA ALA A 60 -14.97 -31.45 -16.67
C ALA A 60 -14.31 -32.58 -17.49
N LEU A 61 -14.90 -33.02 -18.60
CA LEU A 61 -14.28 -34.02 -19.49
C LEU A 61 -12.94 -33.56 -20.09
N GLY A 62 -12.77 -32.24 -20.30
CA GLY A 62 -11.47 -31.65 -20.61
C GLY A 62 -10.45 -31.83 -19.47
N LEU A 63 -10.88 -31.59 -18.23
CA LEU A 63 -10.08 -31.77 -17.03
C LEU A 63 -9.69 -33.25 -16.81
N ARG A 64 -10.61 -34.19 -17.03
CA ARG A 64 -10.33 -35.64 -17.00
C ARG A 64 -9.20 -36.04 -17.94
N ARG A 65 -9.20 -35.50 -19.17
CA ARG A 65 -8.11 -35.75 -20.14
C ARG A 65 -6.77 -35.18 -19.68
N ARG A 66 -6.78 -34.06 -18.94
CA ARG A 66 -5.56 -33.49 -18.36
C ARG A 66 -5.05 -34.33 -17.19
N PHE A 67 -5.93 -34.75 -16.28
CA PHE A 67 -5.59 -35.63 -15.17
C PHE A 67 -4.96 -36.95 -15.63
N ALA A 68 -5.45 -37.53 -16.74
CA ALA A 68 -4.87 -38.73 -17.32
C ALA A 68 -3.45 -38.54 -17.88
N ARG A 69 -3.05 -37.31 -18.22
CA ARG A 69 -1.71 -36.98 -18.75
C ARG A 69 -0.74 -36.52 -17.68
N ASP A 70 -1.25 -35.95 -16.59
CA ASP A 70 -0.48 -35.27 -15.55
C ASP A 70 -0.98 -35.72 -14.17
N THR A 71 -0.29 -36.72 -13.63
CA THR A 71 -0.64 -37.37 -12.35
C THR A 71 -0.37 -36.48 -11.15
N ASP A 72 0.66 -35.63 -11.20
CA ASP A 72 0.96 -34.68 -10.14
C ASP A 72 -0.12 -33.60 -10.07
N PHE A 73 -0.53 -33.06 -11.22
CA PHE A 73 -1.66 -32.13 -11.29
C PHE A 73 -2.94 -32.76 -10.78
N HIS A 74 -3.24 -34.03 -11.12
CA HIS A 74 -4.41 -34.73 -10.59
C HIS A 74 -4.36 -34.91 -9.08
N ARG A 75 -3.23 -35.34 -8.52
CA ARG A 75 -3.04 -35.49 -7.06
C ARG A 75 -3.26 -34.16 -6.34
N ASP A 76 -2.61 -33.10 -6.79
CA ASP A 76 -2.68 -31.80 -6.13
C ASP A 76 -4.09 -31.19 -6.22
N TYR A 77 -4.77 -31.39 -7.35
CA TYR A 77 -6.16 -30.96 -7.54
C TYR A 77 -7.12 -31.71 -6.63
N THR A 78 -6.97 -33.04 -6.55
CA THR A 78 -7.77 -33.89 -5.68
C THR A 78 -7.58 -33.52 -4.22
N ALA A 79 -6.34 -33.25 -3.80
CA ALA A 79 -6.04 -32.78 -2.45
C ALA A 79 -6.73 -31.44 -2.15
N PHE A 80 -6.74 -30.50 -3.10
CA PHE A 80 -7.46 -29.24 -2.96
C PHE A 80 -8.97 -29.45 -2.79
N MET A 81 -9.60 -30.23 -3.67
CA MET A 81 -11.05 -30.45 -3.64
C MET A 81 -11.48 -31.20 -2.37
N ASN A 82 -10.72 -32.21 -1.96
CA ASN A 82 -10.99 -32.94 -0.73
C ASN A 82 -10.85 -32.04 0.51
N ASN A 83 -9.86 -31.14 0.55
CA ASN A 83 -9.72 -30.18 1.64
C ASN A 83 -10.92 -29.21 1.69
N LEU A 84 -11.39 -28.75 0.53
CA LEU A 84 -12.52 -27.85 0.42
C LEU A 84 -13.82 -28.51 0.94
N ILE A 85 -14.07 -29.77 0.58
CA ILE A 85 -15.23 -30.54 1.05
C ILE A 85 -15.09 -30.88 2.53
N ALA A 86 -13.92 -31.32 2.99
CA ALA A 86 -13.68 -31.69 4.38
C ALA A 86 -13.84 -30.52 5.36
N ARG A 87 -13.53 -29.30 4.92
CA ARG A 87 -13.76 -28.06 5.69
C ARG A 87 -15.23 -27.61 5.71
N GLY A 88 -16.11 -28.28 4.97
CA GLY A 88 -17.52 -27.91 4.86
C GLY A 88 -17.80 -26.70 3.97
N TYR A 89 -16.84 -26.26 3.15
CA TYR A 89 -17.05 -25.14 2.21
C TYR A 89 -17.88 -25.54 0.99
N ALA A 90 -17.82 -26.82 0.62
CA ALA A 90 -18.75 -27.41 -0.33
C ALA A 90 -19.34 -28.70 0.23
N GLN A 91 -20.55 -28.99 -0.22
CA GLN A 91 -21.24 -30.22 0.10
C GLN A 91 -21.81 -30.85 -1.16
N ARG A 92 -22.03 -32.16 -1.12
CA ARG A 92 -22.78 -32.85 -2.17
C ARG A 92 -24.21 -32.32 -2.19
N VAL A 93 -24.75 -32.09 -3.39
CA VAL A 93 -26.16 -31.68 -3.54
C VAL A 93 -27.05 -32.84 -3.06
N PRO A 94 -27.99 -32.60 -2.12
CA PRO A 94 -28.93 -33.63 -1.69
C PRO A 94 -29.77 -34.15 -2.86
N THR A 95 -30.05 -35.46 -2.89
CA THR A 95 -30.83 -36.07 -3.97
C THR A 95 -32.24 -35.47 -4.11
N THR A 96 -32.80 -35.00 -3.00
CA THR A 96 -34.11 -34.33 -2.95
C THR A 96 -34.17 -32.99 -3.68
N VAL A 97 -33.02 -32.34 -3.93
CA VAL A 97 -32.94 -30.99 -4.54
C VAL A 97 -32.23 -31.04 -5.90
N LEU A 98 -31.85 -32.23 -6.38
CA LEU A 98 -31.18 -32.37 -7.68
C LEU A 98 -32.05 -31.86 -8.84
N GLU A 99 -33.35 -32.09 -8.78
CA GLU A 99 -34.35 -31.75 -9.80
C GLU A 99 -35.04 -30.39 -9.57
N ARG A 100 -34.44 -29.50 -8.77
CA ARG A 100 -34.95 -28.14 -8.56
C ARG A 100 -35.12 -27.42 -9.90
N ASP A 101 -36.31 -26.88 -10.16
CA ASP A 101 -36.73 -26.32 -11.47
C ASP A 101 -37.18 -24.85 -11.41
N ASP A 102 -36.96 -24.17 -10.29
CA ASP A 102 -37.32 -22.77 -10.07
C ASP A 102 -36.48 -21.76 -10.87
N GLY A 103 -35.47 -22.24 -11.60
CA GLY A 103 -34.55 -21.42 -12.39
C GLY A 103 -33.34 -20.90 -11.60
N LYS A 104 -33.16 -21.28 -10.33
CA LYS A 104 -32.01 -20.88 -9.50
C LYS A 104 -30.94 -21.99 -9.41
N VAL A 105 -30.68 -22.65 -10.53
CA VAL A 105 -29.67 -23.71 -10.63
C VAL A 105 -28.63 -23.31 -11.66
N TRP A 106 -27.36 -23.32 -11.27
CA TRP A 106 -26.24 -23.00 -12.16
C TRP A 106 -24.99 -23.80 -11.82
N TYR A 107 -24.34 -24.39 -12.83
CA TYR A 107 -23.10 -25.15 -12.68
C TYR A 107 -21.90 -24.29 -13.08
N ILE A 108 -20.99 -24.06 -12.14
CA ILE A 108 -19.77 -23.29 -12.32
C ILE A 108 -18.63 -24.23 -12.77
N PRO A 109 -18.09 -24.03 -13.99
CA PRO A 109 -16.88 -24.74 -14.41
C PRO A 109 -15.69 -24.35 -13.55
N HIS A 110 -14.75 -25.27 -13.34
CA HIS A 110 -13.55 -25.00 -12.56
C HIS A 110 -12.29 -25.51 -13.27
N HIS A 111 -11.16 -24.85 -12.98
CA HIS A 111 -9.86 -25.19 -13.56
C HIS A 111 -8.72 -24.90 -12.58
N GLY A 112 -7.59 -25.57 -12.76
CA GLY A 112 -6.44 -25.49 -11.85
C GLY A 112 -5.31 -24.67 -12.45
N VAL A 113 -4.78 -23.74 -11.66
CA VAL A 113 -3.63 -22.89 -12.02
C VAL A 113 -2.55 -23.03 -10.95
N TYR A 114 -1.31 -23.25 -11.37
CA TYR A 114 -0.17 -23.22 -10.46
C TYR A 114 0.31 -21.80 -10.25
N HIS A 115 0.60 -21.44 -8.99
CA HIS A 115 1.29 -20.21 -8.70
C HIS A 115 2.73 -20.26 -9.25
N PRO A 116 3.15 -19.33 -10.12
CA PRO A 116 4.38 -19.45 -10.91
C PRO A 116 5.64 -19.59 -10.05
N THR A 117 5.66 -18.99 -8.86
CA THR A 117 6.80 -19.05 -7.93
C THR A 117 6.62 -19.95 -6.71
N LYS A 118 5.37 -20.29 -6.34
CA LYS A 118 5.10 -21.03 -5.09
C LYS A 118 4.83 -22.52 -5.35
N GLY A 119 4.67 -22.93 -6.60
CA GLY A 119 4.37 -24.32 -6.97
C GLY A 119 3.04 -24.86 -6.44
N LYS A 120 2.23 -24.03 -5.75
CA LYS A 120 0.95 -24.43 -5.17
C LYS A 120 -0.17 -24.30 -6.19
N ILE A 121 -0.97 -25.35 -6.35
CA ILE A 121 -2.19 -25.31 -7.17
C ILE A 121 -3.29 -24.46 -6.50
N ARG A 122 -4.03 -23.72 -7.30
CA ARG A 122 -5.30 -23.09 -6.93
C ARG A 122 -6.37 -23.53 -7.92
N VAL A 123 -7.50 -24.00 -7.40
CA VAL A 123 -8.68 -24.26 -8.22
C VAL A 123 -9.51 -22.98 -8.29
N VAL A 124 -9.74 -22.51 -9.51
CA VAL A 124 -10.53 -21.32 -9.81
C VAL A 124 -11.89 -21.75 -10.33
N PHE A 125 -12.94 -21.23 -9.71
CA PHE A 125 -14.34 -21.40 -10.13
C PHE A 125 -14.72 -20.24 -11.05
N ASP A 126 -15.01 -20.54 -12.31
CA ASP A 126 -15.22 -19.55 -13.35
C ASP A 126 -16.67 -19.06 -13.38
N CYS A 127 -17.00 -18.09 -12.51
CA CYS A 127 -18.32 -17.46 -12.48
C CYS A 127 -18.59 -16.54 -13.68
N ALA A 128 -17.59 -16.28 -14.53
CA ALA A 128 -17.73 -15.50 -15.75
C ALA A 128 -18.06 -16.39 -16.97
N ALA A 129 -17.96 -17.71 -16.83
CA ALA A 129 -18.34 -18.66 -17.86
C ALA A 129 -19.79 -18.40 -18.31
N SER A 130 -19.96 -18.12 -19.60
CA SER A 130 -21.25 -17.78 -20.18
C SER A 130 -21.88 -18.98 -20.91
N PHE A 131 -23.21 -19.05 -20.82
CA PHE A 131 -24.04 -19.98 -21.57
C PHE A 131 -25.31 -19.26 -22.00
N GLN A 132 -25.67 -19.37 -23.29
CA GLN A 132 -26.83 -18.68 -23.87
C GLN A 132 -26.88 -17.16 -23.54
N GLY A 133 -25.72 -16.50 -23.53
CA GLY A 133 -25.61 -15.07 -23.23
C GLY A 133 -25.69 -14.69 -21.74
N VAL A 134 -25.85 -15.66 -20.85
CA VAL A 134 -25.95 -15.46 -19.39
C VAL A 134 -24.71 -16.01 -18.69
N SER A 135 -24.21 -15.32 -17.66
CA SER A 135 -23.18 -15.82 -16.73
C SER A 135 -23.57 -15.41 -15.32
N LEU A 136 -23.08 -16.12 -14.29
CA LEU A 136 -23.38 -15.78 -12.91
C LEU A 136 -22.90 -14.35 -12.56
N ASN A 137 -21.67 -13.99 -12.94
CA ASN A 137 -21.13 -12.66 -12.66
C ASN A 137 -21.92 -11.52 -13.32
N ALA A 138 -22.55 -11.75 -14.48
CA ALA A 138 -23.40 -10.74 -15.12
C ALA A 138 -24.67 -10.43 -14.32
N GLN A 139 -25.09 -11.38 -13.49
CA GLN A 139 -26.34 -11.37 -12.71
C GLN A 139 -26.15 -10.92 -11.26
N LEU A 140 -24.89 -10.81 -10.81
CA LEU A 140 -24.54 -10.32 -9.48
C LEU A 140 -24.25 -8.82 -9.50
N LEU A 141 -24.66 -8.13 -8.44
CA LEU A 141 -24.16 -6.81 -8.10
C LEU A 141 -22.77 -6.99 -7.46
N SER A 142 -21.73 -6.33 -8.00
CA SER A 142 -20.39 -6.40 -7.41
C SER A 142 -20.34 -5.79 -6.01
N GLY A 143 -21.21 -4.83 -5.74
CA GLY A 143 -21.18 -4.01 -4.53
C GLY A 143 -20.11 -2.91 -4.57
N PRO A 144 -20.15 -1.98 -3.61
CA PRO A 144 -19.21 -0.87 -3.54
C PRO A 144 -17.81 -1.35 -3.16
N ASP A 145 -16.80 -0.57 -3.52
CA ASP A 145 -15.46 -0.76 -2.98
C ASP A 145 -15.41 -0.25 -1.53
N ILE A 146 -15.63 -1.18 -0.58
CA ILE A 146 -15.57 -0.93 0.87
C ILE A 146 -14.12 -1.14 1.38
N THR A 147 -13.17 -1.45 0.50
CA THR A 147 -11.79 -1.72 0.89
C THR A 147 -11.13 -0.43 1.38
N ASN A 148 -10.45 -0.48 2.52
CA ASN A 148 -9.69 0.66 2.98
C ASN A 148 -8.59 1.02 1.98
N ALA A 149 -8.38 2.33 1.77
CA ALA A 149 -7.31 2.80 0.91
C ALA A 149 -5.95 2.29 1.41
N LEU A 150 -5.17 1.63 0.54
CA LEU A 150 -3.84 1.07 0.82
C LEU A 150 -2.93 2.07 1.56
N ILE A 151 -2.87 3.31 1.06
CA ILE A 151 -2.06 4.39 1.66
C ILE A 151 -2.52 4.70 3.08
N GLY A 152 -3.84 4.72 3.32
CA GLY A 152 -4.40 4.94 4.64
C GLY A 152 -4.01 3.84 5.62
N VAL A 153 -4.05 2.58 5.17
CA VAL A 153 -3.66 1.41 5.98
C VAL A 153 -2.18 1.46 6.35
N LEU A 154 -1.32 1.67 5.35
CA LEU A 154 0.11 1.80 5.58
C LEU A 154 0.46 3.01 6.47
N THR A 155 -0.24 4.14 6.33
CA THR A 155 0.01 5.33 7.16
C THR A 155 -0.31 5.06 8.62
N ARG A 156 -1.46 4.44 8.92
CA ARG A 156 -1.83 4.05 10.29
C ARG A 156 -0.95 2.95 10.85
N PHE A 157 -0.49 2.02 10.03
CA PHE A 157 0.51 1.02 10.43
C PHE A 157 1.83 1.69 10.89
N ARG A 158 2.20 2.83 10.30
CA ARG A 158 3.40 3.60 10.65
C ARG A 158 3.19 4.64 11.76
N LYS A 159 1.97 4.77 12.30
CA LYS A 159 1.64 5.79 13.31
C LYS A 159 2.24 5.48 14.68
N GLU A 160 2.03 4.24 15.16
CA GLU A 160 2.42 3.67 16.46
C GLU A 160 3.92 3.44 16.64
N SER A 161 4.34 2.81 17.74
CA SER A 161 5.71 2.29 17.93
C SER A 161 5.73 0.76 17.92
N VAL A 162 4.67 0.13 18.44
CA VAL A 162 4.47 -1.31 18.45
C VAL A 162 3.45 -1.67 17.37
N VAL A 163 3.81 -2.58 16.48
CA VAL A 163 2.91 -3.04 15.40
C VAL A 163 2.48 -4.48 15.60
N ILE A 164 1.28 -4.76 15.13
CA ILE A 164 0.78 -6.11 14.92
C ILE A 164 0.26 -6.22 13.50
N MET A 165 0.59 -7.32 12.83
CA MET A 165 -0.01 -7.71 11.57
C MET A 165 -0.58 -9.12 11.68
N SER A 166 -1.68 -9.36 10.98
CA SER A 166 -2.30 -10.68 10.86
C SER A 166 -3.10 -10.79 9.58
N ASP A 167 -3.60 -12.00 9.30
CA ASP A 167 -4.33 -12.38 8.10
C ASP A 167 -5.58 -13.15 8.48
N ILE A 168 -6.73 -12.82 7.88
CA ILE A 168 -7.95 -13.60 8.02
C ILE A 168 -7.80 -14.88 7.18
N GLU A 169 -7.80 -16.03 7.85
CA GLU A 169 -7.71 -17.32 7.17
C GLU A 169 -8.88 -17.48 6.19
N ALA A 170 -8.60 -17.52 4.90
CA ALA A 170 -9.60 -17.73 3.85
C ALA A 170 -10.84 -16.82 3.98
N MET A 171 -10.62 -15.50 4.10
CA MET A 171 -11.66 -14.49 4.37
C MET A 171 -13.02 -14.72 3.70
N PHE A 172 -13.05 -14.93 2.38
CA PHE A 172 -14.32 -15.13 1.66
C PHE A 172 -15.06 -16.39 2.10
N HIS A 173 -14.31 -17.45 2.44
CA HIS A 173 -14.86 -18.72 2.89
C HIS A 173 -15.45 -18.66 4.31
N GLN A 174 -15.19 -17.57 5.05
CA GLN A 174 -15.79 -17.36 6.37
C GLN A 174 -17.23 -16.84 6.30
N VAL A 175 -17.68 -16.41 5.11
CA VAL A 175 -19.03 -15.92 4.90
C VAL A 175 -19.84 -16.95 4.11
N ARG A 176 -20.95 -17.38 4.71
CA ARG A 176 -21.89 -18.35 4.13
C ARG A 176 -22.80 -17.68 3.10
N VAL A 177 -23.32 -18.51 2.19
CA VAL A 177 -24.37 -18.14 1.24
C VAL A 177 -25.70 -18.67 1.75
N SER A 178 -26.77 -17.91 1.57
CA SER A 178 -28.13 -18.35 1.91
C SER A 178 -28.49 -19.66 1.21
N GLU A 179 -29.21 -20.55 1.89
CA GLU A 179 -29.56 -21.87 1.34
C GLU A 179 -30.30 -21.76 0.00
N GLU A 180 -31.16 -20.74 -0.14
CA GLU A 180 -31.92 -20.44 -1.36
C GLU A 180 -31.04 -20.24 -2.60
N ASP A 181 -29.84 -19.67 -2.42
CA ASP A 181 -28.95 -19.27 -3.50
C ASP A 181 -27.77 -20.24 -3.71
N THR A 182 -27.50 -21.16 -2.79
CA THR A 182 -26.37 -22.12 -2.89
C THR A 182 -26.38 -22.95 -4.17
N ASP A 183 -27.55 -23.20 -4.76
CA ASP A 183 -27.68 -23.97 -6.02
C ASP A 183 -27.27 -23.20 -7.28
N LEU A 184 -27.07 -21.88 -7.17
CA LEU A 184 -26.41 -21.08 -8.21
C LEU A 184 -24.88 -21.30 -8.21
N LEU A 185 -24.35 -21.99 -7.20
CA LEU A 185 -22.92 -22.27 -7.02
C LEU A 185 -22.62 -23.78 -7.12
N ARG A 186 -23.39 -24.53 -7.94
CA ARG A 186 -23.12 -25.95 -8.17
C ARG A 186 -21.86 -26.14 -8.99
N PHE A 187 -21.22 -27.30 -8.86
CA PHE A 187 -20.12 -27.73 -9.72
C PHE A 187 -20.10 -29.26 -9.81
N LEU A 188 -19.39 -29.80 -10.80
CA LEU A 188 -19.33 -31.25 -11.06
C LEU A 188 -17.98 -31.80 -10.64
N TRP A 189 -17.97 -32.83 -9.79
CA TRP A 189 -16.73 -33.41 -9.30
C TRP A 189 -16.82 -34.94 -9.18
N TRP A 190 -15.69 -35.61 -9.39
CA TRP A 190 -15.55 -37.05 -9.13
C TRP A 190 -15.33 -37.27 -7.64
N PRO A 191 -16.15 -38.08 -6.95
CA PRO A 191 -15.94 -38.35 -5.53
C PRO A 191 -14.51 -38.84 -5.27
N SER A 192 -13.85 -38.23 -4.28
CA SER A 192 -12.43 -38.48 -3.95
C SER A 192 -11.43 -38.29 -5.11
N GLY A 193 -11.83 -37.62 -6.20
CA GLY A 193 -11.02 -37.49 -7.41
C GLY A 193 -10.91 -38.76 -8.24
N ASP A 194 -11.72 -39.78 -7.97
CA ASP A 194 -11.67 -41.07 -8.66
C ASP A 194 -12.37 -41.01 -10.03
N LEU A 195 -11.57 -41.02 -11.10
CA LEU A 195 -12.05 -40.90 -12.48
C LEU A 195 -12.79 -42.14 -13.00
N SER A 196 -12.82 -43.25 -12.23
CA SER A 196 -13.62 -44.42 -12.54
C SER A 196 -15.08 -44.26 -12.11
N GLN A 197 -15.35 -43.37 -11.16
CA GLN A 197 -16.68 -43.08 -10.65
C GLN A 197 -17.42 -42.09 -11.58
N SER A 198 -18.75 -42.02 -11.45
CA SER A 198 -19.55 -40.99 -12.09
C SER A 198 -19.32 -39.63 -11.43
N MET A 199 -19.41 -38.55 -12.22
CA MET A 199 -19.41 -37.20 -11.67
C MET A 199 -20.68 -36.98 -10.85
N GLU A 200 -20.53 -36.36 -9.68
CA GLU A 200 -21.64 -35.94 -8.82
C GLU A 200 -21.71 -34.41 -8.76
N ALA A 201 -22.91 -33.90 -8.50
CA ALA A 201 -23.13 -32.47 -8.28
C ALA A 201 -22.78 -32.11 -6.83
N TYR A 202 -21.91 -31.14 -6.67
CA TYR A 202 -21.60 -30.47 -5.41
C TYR A 202 -22.06 -29.02 -5.49
N ARG A 203 -22.20 -28.36 -4.35
CA ARG A 203 -22.49 -26.92 -4.27
C ARG A 203 -21.62 -26.25 -3.22
N MET A 204 -21.18 -25.03 -3.51
CA MET A 204 -20.55 -24.17 -2.51
C MET A 204 -21.62 -23.64 -1.54
N VAL A 205 -21.30 -23.63 -0.26
CA VAL A 205 -22.17 -23.05 0.79
C VAL A 205 -21.63 -21.72 1.33
N ILE A 206 -20.58 -21.21 0.70
CA ILE A 206 -19.82 -20.02 1.07
C ILE A 206 -19.62 -19.10 -0.15
N HIS A 207 -19.28 -17.85 0.12
CA HIS A 207 -18.86 -16.92 -0.93
C HIS A 207 -17.50 -17.35 -1.47
N LEU A 208 -17.48 -17.77 -2.75
CA LEU A 208 -16.33 -18.41 -3.38
C LEU A 208 -15.44 -17.42 -4.13
N PHE A 209 -14.17 -17.80 -4.32
CA PHE A 209 -13.27 -17.03 -5.19
C PHE A 209 -13.66 -17.17 -6.67
N GLY A 210 -13.99 -16.04 -7.31
CA GLY A 210 -14.39 -15.97 -8.72
C GLY A 210 -15.69 -15.20 -8.95
N ALA A 211 -16.53 -15.07 -7.91
CA ALA A 211 -17.72 -14.23 -7.95
C ALA A 211 -17.35 -12.76 -7.74
N THR A 212 -17.92 -11.86 -8.55
CA THR A 212 -17.65 -10.41 -8.47
C THR A 212 -18.13 -9.78 -7.17
N SER A 213 -19.15 -10.36 -6.52
CA SER A 213 -19.73 -9.85 -5.28
C SER A 213 -19.02 -10.30 -4.00
N SER A 214 -18.28 -11.41 -4.04
CA SER A 214 -17.73 -12.06 -2.84
C SER A 214 -16.81 -11.15 -2.01
N PRO A 215 -15.93 -10.30 -2.60
CA PRO A 215 -15.14 -9.35 -1.81
C PRO A 215 -16.01 -8.38 -1.00
N SER A 216 -17.03 -7.80 -1.62
CA SER A 216 -17.94 -6.85 -0.99
C SER A 216 -18.78 -7.52 0.10
N CYS A 217 -19.25 -8.76 -0.13
CA CYS A 217 -19.98 -9.54 0.88
C CYS A 217 -19.10 -9.84 2.10
N ALA A 218 -17.84 -10.22 1.87
CA ALA A 218 -16.89 -10.52 2.96
C ALA A 218 -16.53 -9.28 3.78
N ASN A 219 -16.23 -8.16 3.12
CA ASN A 219 -15.98 -6.88 3.79
C ASN A 219 -17.21 -6.41 4.58
N TYR A 220 -18.41 -6.54 4.00
CA TYR A 220 -19.65 -6.18 4.68
C TYR A 220 -19.90 -7.04 5.92
N ALA A 221 -19.67 -8.35 5.85
CA ALA A 221 -19.78 -9.25 7.01
C ALA A 221 -18.78 -8.89 8.12
N LEU A 222 -17.54 -8.55 7.77
CA LEU A 222 -16.53 -8.10 8.74
C LEU A 222 -16.94 -6.77 9.39
N TRP A 223 -17.46 -5.82 8.60
CA TRP A 223 -18.01 -4.56 9.14
C TRP A 223 -19.20 -4.83 10.07
N LYS A 224 -20.13 -5.70 9.65
CA LYS A 224 -21.30 -6.06 10.43
C LYS A 224 -20.91 -6.72 11.76
N CYS A 225 -19.87 -7.55 11.76
CA CYS A 225 -19.28 -8.12 12.97
C CYS A 225 -18.81 -7.04 13.96
N ALA A 226 -18.15 -5.99 13.47
CA ALA A 226 -17.73 -4.88 14.31
C ALA A 226 -18.95 -4.09 14.85
N GLU A 227 -19.92 -3.79 13.99
CA GLU A 227 -21.12 -3.04 14.37
C GLU A 227 -21.97 -3.78 15.43
N ASP A 228 -22.21 -5.08 15.22
CA ASP A 228 -22.99 -5.92 16.15
C ASP A 228 -22.34 -6.05 17.53
N ASN A 229 -21.02 -5.80 17.62
CA ASN A 229 -20.24 -5.95 18.86
C ASN A 229 -19.73 -4.62 19.42
N LYS A 230 -20.14 -3.48 18.86
CA LYS A 230 -19.63 -2.15 19.22
C LYS A 230 -19.81 -1.78 20.69
N ALA A 231 -20.86 -2.29 21.35
CA ALA A 231 -21.11 -2.05 22.77
C ALA A 231 -20.23 -2.89 23.72
N HIS A 232 -19.55 -3.93 23.21
CA HIS A 232 -18.82 -4.91 24.00
C HIS A 232 -17.31 -4.78 23.92
N PHE A 233 -16.78 -4.04 22.94
CA PHE A 233 -15.35 -3.85 22.72
C PHE A 233 -15.00 -2.37 22.72
N SER A 234 -13.71 -2.08 22.93
CA SER A 234 -13.22 -0.71 22.91
C SER A 234 -13.35 -0.10 21.52
N GLN A 235 -13.48 1.23 21.46
CA GLN A 235 -13.55 1.96 20.19
C GLN A 235 -12.29 1.71 19.33
N GLN A 236 -11.12 1.53 19.97
CA GLN A 236 -9.86 1.23 19.28
C GLN A 236 -9.92 -0.08 18.49
N VAL A 237 -10.54 -1.13 19.05
CA VAL A 237 -10.72 -2.43 18.38
C VAL A 237 -11.67 -2.29 17.19
N ILE A 238 -12.79 -1.59 17.39
CA ILE A 238 -13.77 -1.32 16.33
C ILE A 238 -13.12 -0.55 15.18
N ASP A 239 -12.44 0.57 15.48
CA ASP A 239 -11.75 1.38 14.47
C ASP A 239 -10.66 0.58 13.73
N THR A 240 -10.02 -0.36 14.42
CA THR A 240 -9.03 -1.25 13.80
C THR A 240 -9.67 -2.16 12.76
N ILE A 241 -10.84 -2.73 13.03
CA ILE A 241 -11.58 -3.54 12.04
C ILE A 241 -12.03 -2.68 10.85
N LEU A 242 -12.61 -1.52 11.14
CA LEU A 242 -13.17 -0.65 10.11
C LEU A 242 -12.12 -0.06 9.20
N HIS A 243 -10.94 0.26 9.72
CA HIS A 243 -9.96 1.06 9.00
C HIS A 243 -8.65 0.34 8.73
N SER A 244 -8.25 -0.63 9.54
CA SER A 244 -6.90 -1.21 9.48
C SER A 244 -6.80 -2.57 8.78
N PHE A 245 -7.91 -3.05 8.21
CA PHE A 245 -7.90 -4.15 7.26
C PHE A 245 -7.76 -3.66 5.81
N TYR A 246 -6.87 -4.30 5.07
CA TYR A 246 -6.82 -4.24 3.61
C TYR A 246 -7.21 -5.61 3.06
N VAL A 247 -8.49 -5.79 2.75
CA VAL A 247 -9.08 -7.11 2.45
C VAL A 247 -8.87 -8.05 3.65
N ASP A 248 -8.02 -9.07 3.51
CA ASP A 248 -7.73 -10.09 4.52
C ASP A 248 -6.58 -9.70 5.47
N ASP A 249 -5.72 -8.76 5.08
CA ASP A 249 -4.56 -8.33 5.85
C ASP A 249 -4.93 -7.24 6.88
N CYS A 250 -4.71 -7.52 8.17
CA CYS A 250 -4.81 -6.55 9.26
C CYS A 250 -3.44 -5.92 9.56
N LEU A 251 -3.35 -4.59 9.55
CA LEU A 251 -2.12 -3.87 9.90
C LEU A 251 -2.43 -2.75 10.90
N ALA A 252 -2.10 -2.98 12.17
CA ALA A 252 -2.38 -2.04 13.25
C ALA A 252 -1.11 -1.65 14.00
N SER A 253 -1.14 -0.47 14.62
CA SER A 253 -0.04 0.02 15.46
C SER A 253 -0.57 0.76 16.68
N VAL A 254 0.13 0.61 17.80
CA VAL A 254 -0.24 1.10 19.13
C VAL A 254 0.99 1.62 19.87
N ALA A 255 0.77 2.33 20.97
CA ALA A 255 1.84 3.07 21.65
C ALA A 255 2.71 2.18 22.57
N SER A 256 2.18 1.05 23.04
CA SER A 256 2.86 0.18 24.00
C SER A 256 2.62 -1.31 23.75
N GLU A 257 3.50 -2.16 24.30
CA GLU A 257 3.38 -3.62 24.19
C GLU A 257 2.14 -4.15 24.89
N GLY A 258 1.75 -3.54 26.02
CA GLY A 258 0.53 -3.89 26.75
C GLY A 258 -0.75 -3.63 25.93
N GLU A 259 -0.81 -2.49 25.25
CA GLU A 259 -1.91 -2.20 24.30
C GLU A 259 -1.91 -3.19 23.14
N ALA A 260 -0.75 -3.59 22.63
CA ALA A 260 -0.66 -4.54 21.53
C ALA A 260 -1.18 -5.93 21.93
N ILE A 261 -0.87 -6.40 23.14
CA ILE A 261 -1.36 -7.67 23.67
C ILE A 261 -2.87 -7.62 23.90
N SER A 262 -3.40 -6.51 24.44
CA SER A 262 -4.85 -6.30 24.58
C SER A 262 -5.53 -6.32 23.22
N LEU A 263 -4.99 -5.57 22.25
CA LEU A 263 -5.53 -5.46 20.91
C LEU A 263 -5.51 -6.82 20.19
N TYR A 264 -4.44 -7.60 20.30
CA TYR A 264 -4.37 -8.98 19.79
C TYR A 264 -5.51 -9.84 20.34
N THR A 265 -5.68 -9.83 21.67
CA THR A 265 -6.70 -10.64 22.37
C THR A 265 -8.11 -10.23 21.96
N ASP A 266 -8.38 -8.92 21.96
CA ASP A 266 -9.70 -8.37 21.65
C ASP A 266 -10.06 -8.55 20.18
N LEU A 267 -9.10 -8.34 19.26
CA LEU A 267 -9.28 -8.57 17.81
C LEU A 267 -9.57 -10.05 17.53
N GLY A 268 -8.79 -10.95 18.13
CA GLY A 268 -9.05 -12.39 18.01
C GLY A 268 -10.47 -12.74 18.49
N SER A 269 -10.87 -12.18 19.63
CA SER A 269 -12.18 -12.44 20.25
C SER A 269 -13.35 -11.90 19.42
N ILE A 270 -13.29 -10.65 18.94
CA ILE A 270 -14.37 -10.06 18.14
C ILE A 270 -14.46 -10.73 16.76
N CYS A 271 -13.34 -10.98 16.08
CA CYS A 271 -13.33 -11.65 14.79
C CYS A 271 -13.86 -13.09 14.89
N ALA A 272 -13.52 -13.81 15.96
CA ALA A 272 -14.03 -15.16 16.20
C ALA A 272 -15.55 -15.21 16.36
N LYS A 273 -16.20 -14.16 16.90
CA LYS A 273 -17.67 -14.09 16.99
C LYS A 273 -18.36 -14.05 15.62
N GLY A 274 -17.67 -13.55 14.60
CA GLY A 274 -18.14 -13.55 13.21
C GLY A 274 -17.59 -14.69 12.35
N GLY A 275 -16.86 -15.64 12.96
CA GLY A 275 -16.24 -16.76 12.26
C GLY A 275 -14.93 -16.40 11.54
N PHE A 276 -14.43 -15.19 11.74
CA PHE A 276 -13.17 -14.74 11.15
C PHE A 276 -11.99 -15.15 12.03
N ARG A 277 -11.24 -16.15 11.59
CA ARG A 277 -10.04 -16.59 12.29
C ARG A 277 -8.81 -15.80 11.83
N LEU A 278 -8.21 -15.06 12.74
CA LEU A 278 -6.95 -14.36 12.50
C LEU A 278 -5.76 -15.30 12.68
N THR A 279 -4.83 -15.26 11.73
CA THR A 279 -3.64 -16.12 11.67
C THR A 279 -2.44 -15.33 11.17
N LYS A 280 -1.27 -15.99 11.10
CA LYS A 280 0.00 -15.41 10.62
C LYS A 280 0.39 -14.13 11.36
N TRP A 281 0.17 -14.13 12.66
CA TRP A 281 0.49 -12.98 13.49
C TRP A 281 1.99 -12.69 13.49
N ILE A 282 2.31 -11.40 13.40
CA ILE A 282 3.68 -10.90 13.53
C ILE A 282 3.71 -9.53 14.20
N SER A 283 4.78 -9.24 14.95
CA SER A 283 5.02 -7.96 15.61
C SER A 283 6.50 -7.62 15.60
N ASN A 284 6.85 -6.33 15.67
CA ASN A 284 8.21 -5.87 15.92
C ASN A 284 8.65 -6.05 17.38
N SER A 285 7.73 -6.31 18.31
CA SER A 285 8.04 -6.58 19.72
C SER A 285 8.09 -8.08 20.01
N ARG A 286 9.20 -8.53 20.58
CA ARG A 286 9.39 -9.91 21.06
C ARG A 286 8.46 -10.25 22.22
N SER A 287 8.23 -9.29 23.12
CA SER A 287 7.28 -9.45 24.23
C SER A 287 5.87 -9.76 23.74
N VAL A 288 5.43 -9.08 22.67
CA VAL A 288 4.13 -9.32 22.04
C VAL A 288 4.12 -10.70 21.37
N LEU A 289 5.16 -11.04 20.59
CA LEU A 289 5.27 -12.35 19.93
C LEU A 289 5.27 -13.53 20.91
N ALA A 290 5.89 -13.38 22.07
CA ALA A 290 5.98 -14.43 23.08
C ALA A 290 4.61 -14.84 23.64
N VAL A 291 3.64 -13.92 23.68
CA VAL A 291 2.26 -14.19 24.14
C VAL A 291 1.43 -14.91 23.08
N ILE A 292 1.76 -14.74 21.80
CA ILE A 292 1.01 -15.33 20.68
C ILE A 292 1.37 -16.80 20.53
N PRO A 293 0.42 -17.74 20.45
CA PRO A 293 0.68 -19.17 20.23
C PRO A 293 1.44 -19.44 18.93
N GLU A 294 2.36 -20.42 18.93
CA GLU A 294 3.20 -20.75 17.78
C GLU A 294 2.39 -21.16 16.54
N GLU A 295 1.20 -21.75 16.72
CA GLU A 295 0.33 -22.15 15.63
C GLU A 295 -0.28 -20.95 14.90
N GLU A 296 -0.38 -19.81 15.57
CA GLU A 296 -0.97 -18.59 15.06
C GLU A 296 0.07 -17.61 14.49
N ARG A 297 1.35 -17.78 14.81
CA ARG A 297 2.46 -16.96 14.30
C ARG A 297 2.67 -17.14 12.79
N ALA A 298 3.23 -16.11 12.15
CA ALA A 298 3.74 -16.19 10.77
C ALA A 298 4.78 -17.31 10.64
N LYS A 299 4.86 -17.95 9.47
CA LYS A 299 5.70 -19.16 9.27
C LYS A 299 7.18 -18.88 9.53
N GLU A 300 7.59 -17.68 9.19
CA GLU A 300 8.93 -17.13 9.30
C GLU A 300 9.33 -16.89 10.77
N VAL A 301 8.34 -16.81 11.68
CA VAL A 301 8.52 -16.60 13.12
C VAL A 301 8.19 -17.85 13.94
N LYS A 302 7.53 -18.84 13.33
CA LYS A 302 7.05 -20.04 14.03
C LYS A 302 8.16 -20.88 14.67
N TYR A 303 9.36 -20.89 14.09
CA TYR A 303 10.49 -21.69 14.57
C TYR A 303 11.69 -20.84 15.01
N LEU A 304 11.49 -19.53 15.18
CA LEU A 304 12.55 -18.62 15.65
C LEU A 304 12.68 -18.74 17.17
N ASP A 305 13.91 -18.89 17.64
CA ASP A 305 14.21 -18.66 19.06
C ASP A 305 14.10 -17.16 19.33
N LEU A 306 13.03 -16.76 20.02
CA LEU A 306 12.75 -15.36 20.32
C LEU A 306 13.78 -14.73 21.28
N ASP A 307 14.66 -15.50 21.92
CA ASP A 307 15.72 -14.98 22.78
C ASP A 307 17.06 -14.81 22.03
N CYS A 308 17.30 -15.59 20.99
CA CYS A 308 18.61 -15.66 20.32
C CYS A 308 18.61 -15.17 18.86
N ASP A 309 17.52 -15.35 18.12
CA ASP A 309 17.50 -15.16 16.66
C ASP A 309 16.93 -13.79 16.24
N ASN A 310 17.40 -13.23 15.12
CA ASN A 310 16.86 -11.98 14.55
C ASN A 310 15.47 -12.18 13.95
N LEU A 311 14.56 -11.21 14.14
CA LEU A 311 13.25 -11.23 13.47
C LEU A 311 13.40 -11.03 11.93
N PRO A 312 12.51 -11.63 11.12
CA PRO A 312 12.68 -11.74 9.68
C PRO A 312 12.36 -10.44 8.94
N VAL A 313 12.54 -10.47 7.62
CA VAL A 313 12.02 -9.44 6.70
C VAL A 313 10.72 -9.95 6.10
N GLU A 314 9.62 -9.25 6.39
CA GLU A 314 8.28 -9.56 5.88
C GLU A 314 7.82 -8.61 4.77
N ARG A 315 6.59 -8.79 4.28
CA ARG A 315 5.92 -7.82 3.40
C ARG A 315 4.68 -7.23 4.05
N ALA A 316 4.71 -5.92 4.32
CA ALA A 316 3.54 -5.15 4.73
C ALA A 316 2.83 -4.60 3.47
N LEU A 317 1.74 -5.26 3.07
CA LEU A 317 0.98 -4.95 1.85
C LEU A 317 1.88 -4.76 0.62
N GLY A 318 2.85 -5.66 0.44
CA GLY A 318 3.77 -5.66 -0.70
C GLY A 318 5.07 -4.86 -0.50
N VAL A 319 5.17 -3.99 0.50
CA VAL A 319 6.42 -3.28 0.86
C VAL A 319 7.26 -4.17 1.77
N ARG A 320 8.57 -4.35 1.51
CA ARG A 320 9.41 -5.15 2.43
C ARG A 320 9.58 -4.41 3.75
N TRP A 321 9.46 -5.12 4.84
CA TRP A 321 9.49 -4.59 6.19
C TRP A 321 10.42 -5.43 7.05
N CYS A 322 11.53 -4.84 7.51
CA CYS A 322 12.44 -5.44 8.46
C CYS A 322 11.78 -5.38 9.84
N VAL A 323 11.31 -6.52 10.34
CA VAL A 323 10.44 -6.58 11.52
C VAL A 323 11.16 -6.12 12.77
N GLN A 324 12.41 -6.58 12.98
CA GLN A 324 13.23 -6.24 14.16
C GLN A 324 13.51 -4.73 14.27
N SER A 325 13.95 -4.12 13.17
CA SER A 325 14.37 -2.71 13.12
C SER A 325 13.23 -1.77 12.77
N ASP A 326 12.10 -2.32 12.36
CA ASP A 326 10.90 -1.61 11.94
C ASP A 326 11.12 -0.62 10.78
N LEU A 327 11.97 -1.04 9.84
CA LEU A 327 12.34 -0.27 8.66
C LEU A 327 11.62 -0.83 7.43
N PHE A 328 11.04 0.04 6.59
CA PHE A 328 10.69 -0.36 5.24
C PHE A 328 11.94 -0.43 4.39
N LYS A 329 12.15 -1.55 3.71
CA LYS A 329 13.32 -1.81 2.89
C LYS A 329 12.92 -1.91 1.42
N PHE A 330 13.61 -1.15 0.58
CA PHE A 330 13.44 -1.24 -0.87
C PHE A 330 14.68 -1.88 -1.47
N CYS A 331 14.49 -3.05 -2.09
CA CYS A 331 15.54 -3.71 -2.85
C CYS A 331 15.24 -3.49 -4.32
N ILE A 332 15.95 -2.54 -4.91
CA ILE A 332 15.77 -2.15 -6.30
C ILE A 332 16.63 -3.09 -7.16
N SER A 333 16.00 -4.10 -7.75
CA SER A 333 16.60 -4.87 -8.83
C SER A 333 16.05 -4.34 -10.14
N ILE A 334 16.87 -3.63 -10.91
CA ILE A 334 16.49 -3.12 -12.23
C ILE A 334 16.45 -4.31 -13.19
N PRO A 335 15.27 -4.71 -13.73
CA PRO A 335 15.21 -5.81 -14.68
C PRO A 335 15.90 -5.41 -15.97
N ASP A 336 16.69 -6.32 -16.54
CA ASP A 336 17.23 -6.14 -17.89
C ASP A 336 16.06 -6.21 -18.89
N ARG A 337 15.75 -5.07 -19.51
CA ARG A 337 14.64 -4.89 -20.44
C ARG A 337 15.16 -4.23 -21.70
N PRO A 338 14.58 -4.55 -22.88
CA PRO A 338 14.92 -3.85 -24.12
C PRO A 338 14.79 -2.33 -23.98
N LEU A 339 15.70 -1.57 -24.59
CA LEU A 339 15.67 -0.10 -24.63
C LEU A 339 14.59 0.39 -25.59
N THR A 340 13.34 0.13 -25.22
CA THR A 340 12.11 0.56 -25.88
C THR A 340 11.24 1.30 -24.87
N ARG A 341 10.25 2.06 -25.35
CA ARG A 341 9.28 2.72 -24.46
C ARG A 341 8.58 1.73 -23.53
N ARG A 342 8.26 0.52 -24.03
CA ARG A 342 7.67 -0.56 -23.24
C ARG A 342 8.65 -1.10 -22.18
N GLY A 343 9.92 -1.29 -22.53
CA GLY A 343 10.93 -1.77 -21.59
C GLY A 343 11.15 -0.78 -20.45
N ILE A 344 11.31 0.51 -20.77
CA ILE A 344 11.41 1.60 -19.79
C ILE A 344 10.18 1.66 -18.89
N LEU A 345 8.97 1.65 -19.46
CA LEU A 345 7.73 1.61 -18.68
C LEU A 345 7.67 0.39 -17.76
N SER A 346 8.08 -0.78 -18.25
CA SER A 346 8.12 -2.02 -17.46
C SER A 346 9.07 -1.92 -16.28
N THR A 347 10.24 -1.28 -16.46
CA THR A 347 11.20 -1.05 -15.39
C THR A 347 10.68 -0.02 -14.39
N VAL A 348 10.19 1.13 -14.84
CA VAL A 348 9.60 2.16 -13.95
C VAL A 348 8.39 1.62 -13.17
N SER A 349 7.63 0.71 -13.76
CA SER A 349 6.46 0.10 -13.12
C SER A 349 6.80 -1.07 -12.19
N SER A 350 8.04 -1.59 -12.21
CA SER A 350 8.44 -2.65 -11.28
C SER A 350 8.76 -2.14 -9.87
N PHE A 351 8.92 -0.82 -9.71
CA PHE A 351 9.06 -0.17 -8.41
C PHE A 351 7.73 -0.15 -7.67
N TYR A 352 7.59 -1.02 -6.67
CA TYR A 352 6.45 -1.01 -5.78
C TYR A 352 6.70 -0.06 -4.60
N ASP A 353 6.19 1.16 -4.71
CA ASP A 353 6.38 2.22 -3.72
C ASP A 353 5.07 3.01 -3.51
N PRO A 354 4.12 2.44 -2.75
CA PRO A 354 2.80 3.06 -2.56
C PRO A 354 2.84 4.36 -1.75
N LEU A 355 3.86 4.55 -0.91
CA LEU A 355 4.07 5.74 -0.08
C LEU A 355 5.04 6.76 -0.71
N GLY A 356 5.64 6.44 -1.86
CA GLY A 356 6.50 7.35 -2.62
C GLY A 356 7.83 7.68 -1.93
N PHE A 357 8.41 6.75 -1.16
CA PHE A 357 9.74 6.91 -0.58
C PHE A 357 10.84 6.97 -1.64
N LEU A 358 10.67 6.24 -2.74
CA LEU A 358 11.57 6.20 -3.89
C LEU A 358 11.21 7.27 -4.93
N ALA A 359 10.24 8.14 -4.65
CA ALA A 359 9.81 9.18 -5.58
C ALA A 359 10.98 10.02 -6.12
N PRO A 360 11.98 10.46 -5.32
CA PRO A 360 13.12 11.22 -5.84
C PRO A 360 13.92 10.45 -6.91
N VAL A 361 14.11 9.15 -6.72
CA VAL A 361 14.88 8.28 -7.62
C VAL A 361 14.08 7.93 -8.88
N VAL A 362 12.80 7.58 -8.70
CA VAL A 362 11.91 7.15 -9.80
C VAL A 362 11.46 8.32 -10.68
N PHE A 363 11.54 9.55 -10.16
CA PHE A 363 11.06 10.74 -10.84
C PHE A 363 11.80 11.01 -12.16
N SER A 364 13.12 10.89 -12.17
CA SER A 364 13.95 11.09 -13.37
C SER A 364 13.62 10.07 -14.46
N ALA A 365 13.45 8.82 -14.07
CA ALA A 365 13.00 7.73 -14.95
C ALA A 365 11.63 8.03 -15.60
N LYS A 366 10.70 8.60 -14.83
CA LYS A 366 9.40 9.03 -15.34
C LYS A 366 9.52 10.23 -16.29
N GLY A 367 10.48 11.12 -16.07
CA GLY A 367 10.82 12.21 -16.99
C GLY A 367 11.26 11.68 -18.36
N ILE A 368 12.16 10.70 -18.39
CA ILE A 368 12.63 10.05 -19.62
C ILE A 368 11.45 9.39 -20.37
N LEU A 369 10.60 8.65 -19.64
CA LEU A 369 9.40 8.05 -20.22
C LEU A 369 8.44 9.10 -20.82
N GLN A 370 8.28 10.24 -20.16
CA GLN A 370 7.45 11.34 -20.66
C GLN A 370 8.04 11.93 -21.95
N ASP A 371 9.35 12.15 -22.03
CA ASP A 371 10.02 12.64 -23.24
C ASP A 371 9.81 11.69 -24.43
N LEU A 372 9.95 10.37 -24.22
CA LEU A 372 9.66 9.37 -25.27
C LEU A 372 8.21 9.40 -25.74
N CYS A 373 7.26 9.67 -24.85
CA CYS A 373 5.85 9.87 -25.19
C CYS A 373 5.66 11.16 -26.01
N GLN A 374 6.31 12.27 -25.62
CA GLN A 374 6.24 13.55 -26.35
C GLN A 374 6.82 13.45 -27.77
N ARG A 375 7.88 12.67 -27.94
CA ARG A 375 8.50 12.40 -29.25
C ARG A 375 7.71 11.43 -30.12
N GLY A 376 6.62 10.84 -29.61
CA GLY A 376 5.77 9.92 -30.37
C GLY A 376 6.43 8.57 -30.68
N ILE A 377 7.43 8.13 -29.91
CA ILE A 377 8.13 6.86 -30.15
C ILE A 377 7.17 5.68 -29.93
N GLY A 378 7.13 4.73 -30.86
CA GLY A 378 6.32 3.52 -30.76
C GLY A 378 6.74 2.64 -29.56
N TRP A 379 5.82 1.80 -29.07
CA TRP A 379 6.02 1.00 -27.85
C TRP A 379 7.28 0.12 -27.89
N ASP A 380 7.54 -0.50 -29.04
CA ASP A 380 8.58 -1.52 -29.22
C ASP A 380 9.71 -1.04 -30.15
N ASN A 381 9.69 0.25 -30.53
CA ASN A 381 10.74 0.86 -31.33
C ASN A 381 11.97 1.14 -30.47
N ALA A 382 13.15 1.04 -31.07
CA ALA A 382 14.39 1.50 -30.45
C ALA A 382 14.29 3.00 -30.13
N ILE A 383 14.71 3.37 -28.91
CA ILE A 383 14.73 4.77 -28.49
C ILE A 383 15.94 5.51 -29.09
N PRO A 384 15.87 6.85 -29.24
CA PRO A 384 17.00 7.63 -29.73
C PRO A 384 18.27 7.43 -28.88
N PRO A 385 19.48 7.36 -29.48
CA PRO A 385 20.72 7.10 -28.75
C PRO A 385 20.97 8.05 -27.57
N ALA A 386 20.65 9.34 -27.72
CA ALA A 386 20.80 10.32 -26.64
C ALA A 386 19.92 10.00 -25.42
N VAL A 387 18.70 9.51 -25.65
CA VAL A 387 17.77 9.12 -24.58
C VAL A 387 18.15 7.75 -24.00
N ALA A 388 18.72 6.88 -24.82
CA ALA A 388 19.31 5.62 -24.35
C ALA A 388 20.48 5.87 -23.40
N GLU A 389 21.32 6.87 -23.69
CA GLU A 389 22.43 7.27 -22.83
C GLU A 389 21.93 7.93 -21.54
N GLU A 390 20.89 8.77 -21.60
CA GLU A 390 20.22 9.32 -20.40
C GLU A 390 19.59 8.22 -19.54
N TRP A 391 18.99 7.20 -20.16
CA TRP A 391 18.44 6.04 -19.47
C TRP A 391 19.51 5.17 -18.82
N LYS A 392 20.60 4.85 -19.54
CA LYS A 392 21.75 4.15 -18.98
C LYS A 392 22.38 4.96 -17.85
N GLY A 393 22.53 6.27 -18.07
CA GLY A 393 22.92 7.25 -17.07
C GLY A 393 22.05 7.13 -15.83
N TRP A 394 20.72 7.15 -15.92
CA TRP A 394 19.85 6.94 -14.75
C TRP A 394 19.97 5.55 -14.11
N VAL A 395 20.26 4.50 -14.89
CA VAL A 395 20.51 3.14 -14.38
C VAL A 395 21.87 3.04 -13.67
N GLU A 396 22.85 3.86 -14.08
CA GLU A 396 24.26 3.80 -13.66
C GLU A 396 24.68 4.97 -12.72
N ASP A 397 23.96 6.10 -12.68
CA ASP A 397 24.32 7.42 -12.08
C ASP A 397 23.07 8.29 -11.71
N ASP A 398 23.09 9.04 -10.59
CA ASP A 398 21.87 9.36 -9.78
C ASP A 398 21.24 10.78 -9.87
N ALA A 399 21.80 11.74 -10.60
CA ALA A 399 21.38 13.14 -10.50
C ALA A 399 20.40 13.62 -11.60
N SER A 400 19.38 14.40 -11.22
CA SER A 400 18.38 14.96 -12.16
C SER A 400 17.89 16.34 -11.78
N GLU A 401 17.92 17.27 -12.72
CA GLU A 401 17.58 18.70 -12.53
C GLU A 401 16.11 19.07 -12.83
N LYS A 402 15.26 18.12 -13.25
CA LYS A 402 14.00 18.44 -13.95
C LYS A 402 12.71 18.05 -13.22
N GLY A 403 12.45 18.58 -12.02
CA GLY A 403 11.06 18.72 -11.56
C GLY A 403 10.77 18.86 -10.07
N TYR A 404 9.49 18.69 -9.68
CA TYR A 404 8.96 18.99 -8.35
C TYR A 404 8.43 17.75 -7.64
N GLY A 405 8.88 17.55 -6.39
CA GLY A 405 8.34 16.57 -5.44
C GLY A 405 7.56 17.28 -4.33
N ALA A 406 6.39 16.77 -3.99
CA ALA A 406 5.67 17.16 -2.79
C ALA A 406 5.87 16.07 -1.73
N VAL A 407 6.23 16.48 -0.51
CA VAL A 407 6.40 15.58 0.63
C VAL A 407 5.42 15.99 1.71
N THR A 408 4.63 15.04 2.21
CA THR A 408 3.70 15.24 3.31
C THR A 408 4.33 14.78 4.62
N TYR A 409 4.33 15.66 5.62
CA TYR A 409 4.78 15.37 6.97
C TYR A 409 3.57 15.40 7.93
N LEU A 410 3.50 14.47 8.88
CA LEU A 410 2.57 14.46 10.01
C LEU A 410 3.07 15.44 11.06
N LEU A 411 2.27 16.43 11.38
CA LEU A 411 2.53 17.35 12.47
C LEU A 411 1.68 16.95 13.70
N LEU A 412 2.31 16.49 14.77
CA LEU A 412 1.64 16.15 16.03
C LEU A 412 1.95 17.19 17.10
N HIS A 413 0.95 17.60 17.86
CA HIS A 413 1.10 18.46 19.03
C HIS A 413 0.74 17.68 20.28
N ASN A 414 1.64 17.61 21.26
CA ASN A 414 1.29 17.02 22.56
C ASN A 414 0.57 18.03 23.46
N SER A 415 0.11 17.57 24.63
CA SER A 415 -0.56 18.39 25.65
C SER A 415 0.30 19.54 26.21
N GLN A 416 1.60 19.54 25.92
CA GLN A 416 2.56 20.59 26.28
C GLN A 416 2.90 21.51 25.08
N LEU A 417 2.13 21.45 23.98
CA LEU A 417 2.34 22.22 22.74
C LEU A 417 3.69 21.95 22.06
N GLN A 418 4.31 20.80 22.30
CA GLN A 418 5.50 20.38 21.58
C GLN A 418 5.10 19.80 20.22
N THR A 419 5.78 20.28 19.18
CA THR A 419 5.48 19.95 17.78
C THR A 419 6.42 18.87 17.28
N HIS A 420 5.86 17.76 16.79
CA HIS A 420 6.59 16.63 16.20
C HIS A 420 6.28 16.52 14.71
N THR A 421 7.30 16.25 13.89
CA THR A 421 7.19 16.08 12.44
C THR A 421 7.65 14.69 12.02
N SER A 422 6.77 13.90 11.42
CA SER A 422 7.10 12.60 10.81
C SER A 422 6.88 12.65 9.30
N PHE A 423 7.80 12.16 8.47
CA PHE A 423 7.50 12.00 7.04
C PHE A 423 6.41 10.91 6.87
N ILE A 424 5.40 11.18 6.05
CA ILE A 424 4.29 10.25 5.79
C ILE A 424 4.40 9.68 4.37
N MET A 425 4.57 10.56 3.40
CA MET A 425 4.46 10.21 1.98
C MET A 425 5.25 11.20 1.13
N GLY A 426 5.95 10.68 0.13
CA GLY A 426 6.50 11.46 -0.97
C GLY A 426 5.63 11.30 -2.21
N LYS A 427 5.49 12.33 -3.04
CA LYS A 427 4.85 12.21 -4.34
C LYS A 427 5.55 13.10 -5.34
N SER A 428 6.02 12.50 -6.42
CA SER A 428 6.61 13.20 -7.54
C SER A 428 5.64 13.18 -8.72
N ARG A 429 5.33 14.35 -9.29
CA ARG A 429 4.54 14.48 -10.52
C ARG A 429 5.38 15.21 -11.57
N VAL A 430 5.33 14.74 -12.81
CA VAL A 430 5.93 15.49 -13.93
C VAL A 430 4.97 16.62 -14.30
N ALA A 431 5.49 17.80 -14.67
CA ALA A 431 4.67 18.98 -14.95
C ALA A 431 3.58 18.70 -16.01
N PRO A 432 2.37 19.28 -15.88
CA PRO A 432 1.30 19.10 -16.86
C PRO A 432 1.68 19.63 -18.25
N LEU A 433 1.15 19.00 -19.30
CA LEU A 433 1.41 19.33 -20.70
C LEU A 433 0.85 20.70 -21.15
N LYS A 434 -0.03 21.33 -20.36
CA LYS A 434 -0.55 22.69 -20.61
C LYS A 434 0.04 23.66 -19.58
N PRO A 435 0.54 24.84 -19.99
CA PRO A 435 1.03 25.84 -19.06
C PRO A 435 -0.12 26.33 -18.17
N VAL A 436 -0.06 26.01 -16.88
CA VAL A 436 -0.93 26.60 -15.85
C VAL A 436 -0.12 27.69 -15.16
N THR A 437 -0.73 28.85 -14.96
CA THR A 437 -0.05 30.02 -14.40
C THR A 437 0.41 29.78 -12.96
N ILE A 438 1.67 30.09 -12.68
CA ILE A 438 2.38 30.00 -11.38
C ILE A 438 1.54 30.50 -10.17
N PRO A 439 0.75 31.59 -10.26
CA PRO A 439 -0.07 32.09 -9.15
C PRO A 439 -1.20 31.14 -8.70
N ARG A 440 -1.56 30.13 -9.51
CA ARG A 440 -2.57 29.13 -9.12
C ARG A 440 -1.99 28.04 -8.21
N MET A 441 -0.66 27.84 -8.21
CA MET A 441 0.05 26.92 -7.30
C MET A 441 0.34 27.55 -5.94
N GLU A 442 0.61 28.86 -5.88
CA GLU A 442 0.95 29.56 -4.63
C GLU A 442 -0.25 29.77 -3.69
N ARG A 443 -1.48 29.69 -4.21
CA ARG A 443 -2.70 30.02 -3.45
C ARG A 443 -3.17 28.93 -2.48
N LEU A 444 -2.46 27.80 -2.37
CA LEU A 444 -2.98 26.61 -1.67
C LEU A 444 -2.41 26.29 -0.28
N HIS A 445 -1.26 26.77 0.23
CA HIS A 445 -0.88 26.50 1.64
C HIS A 445 0.16 27.43 2.28
N GLY A 446 -0.08 27.80 3.54
CA GLY A 446 0.85 27.71 4.69
C GLY A 446 1.93 28.80 4.88
N ALA A 447 2.00 29.38 6.08
CA ALA A 447 3.06 30.31 6.46
C ALA A 447 4.48 29.71 6.36
N VAL A 448 5.45 30.55 6.02
CA VAL A 448 6.83 30.19 5.66
C VAL A 448 7.60 29.65 6.87
N GLY A 449 8.00 28.37 6.82
CA GLY A 449 8.95 27.77 7.76
C GLY A 449 10.39 28.22 7.49
N GLN A 450 11.20 28.36 8.55
CA GLN A 450 12.60 28.78 8.47
C GLN A 450 13.49 27.60 8.02
N GLN A 451 14.25 27.79 6.94
CA GLN A 451 15.15 26.79 6.35
C GLN A 451 16.38 26.53 7.23
N GLN A 452 16.79 25.27 7.35
CA GLN A 452 18.03 24.86 8.04
C GLN A 452 18.94 24.17 7.03
N MET A 453 20.22 24.57 6.99
CA MET A 453 21.22 24.13 6.03
C MET A 453 22.37 23.45 6.78
N ALA A 454 22.98 22.43 6.16
CA ALA A 454 24.26 21.87 6.60
C ALA A 454 25.43 22.72 6.06
N ASP A 455 26.61 22.57 6.66
CA ASP A 455 27.81 23.29 6.24
C ASP A 455 28.22 22.89 4.80
N LEU A 456 28.51 23.88 3.96
CA LEU A 456 28.93 23.65 2.58
C LEU A 456 30.46 23.42 2.53
N PRO A 457 30.95 22.49 1.70
CA PRO A 457 32.40 22.34 1.48
C PRO A 457 32.98 23.64 0.90
N GLU A 458 34.22 23.98 1.26
CA GLU A 458 34.90 25.22 0.84
C GLU A 458 34.94 25.41 -0.69
N SER A 459 35.05 24.31 -1.44
CA SER A 459 35.01 24.31 -2.90
C SER A 459 33.66 24.74 -3.51
N ARG A 460 32.57 24.73 -2.72
CA ARG A 460 31.21 25.13 -3.14
C ARG A 460 30.84 26.55 -2.72
N VAL A 461 31.70 27.26 -2.00
CA VAL A 461 31.49 28.64 -1.53
C VAL A 461 32.34 29.61 -2.34
N THR A 462 32.09 29.72 -3.66
CA THR A 462 32.81 30.68 -4.51
C THR A 462 32.02 32.00 -4.63
N PRO A 463 32.67 33.18 -4.52
CA PRO A 463 31.97 34.48 -4.51
C PRO A 463 31.21 34.83 -5.80
N ASP A 464 31.52 34.14 -6.89
CA ASP A 464 31.05 34.38 -8.24
C ASP A 464 29.79 33.58 -8.63
N LYS A 465 29.33 32.65 -7.79
CA LYS A 465 28.18 31.79 -8.10
C LYS A 465 27.13 31.78 -6.98
N PRO A 466 25.82 31.73 -7.30
CA PRO A 466 24.78 31.55 -6.28
C PRO A 466 24.99 30.28 -5.44
N PRO A 467 24.69 30.29 -4.13
CA PRO A 467 24.99 29.20 -3.19
C PRO A 467 24.27 27.85 -3.46
N PHE A 468 23.54 27.74 -4.56
CA PHE A 468 22.73 26.57 -4.92
C PHE A 468 22.81 26.24 -6.41
N SER A 469 23.83 26.72 -7.12
CA SER A 469 24.01 26.38 -8.54
C SER A 469 24.20 24.89 -8.79
N PHE A 470 24.61 24.11 -7.77
CA PHE A 470 24.92 22.68 -7.88
C PHE A 470 24.34 21.85 -6.72
N VAL A 471 23.06 22.01 -6.39
CA VAL A 471 22.42 21.15 -5.37
C VAL A 471 22.03 19.81 -5.98
N ALA A 472 22.98 18.88 -6.03
CA ALA A 472 22.71 17.45 -6.08
C ALA A 472 22.80 16.92 -4.64
N VAL A 473 21.83 16.09 -4.25
CA VAL A 473 21.97 15.25 -3.05
C VAL A 473 22.64 13.97 -3.55
N ASP A 474 23.93 13.82 -3.28
CA ASP A 474 24.69 12.64 -3.70
C ASP A 474 24.19 11.41 -2.91
N TYR A 475 23.48 10.47 -3.55
CA TYR A 475 23.25 9.13 -3.02
C TYR A 475 24.00 8.10 -3.87
N PHE A 476 25.04 7.49 -3.31
CA PHE A 476 25.89 6.53 -4.04
C PHE A 476 25.28 5.13 -4.14
N GLY A 477 25.26 4.56 -5.37
CA GLY A 477 25.32 3.12 -5.67
C GLY A 477 24.11 2.25 -5.29
N PRO A 478 24.03 0.97 -5.74
CA PRO A 478 22.81 0.15 -5.73
C PRO A 478 22.15 0.13 -4.35
N PHE A 479 20.97 0.75 -4.27
CA PHE A 479 20.40 1.21 -3.01
C PHE A 479 19.72 0.09 -2.23
N GLU A 480 20.17 -0.12 -1.00
CA GLU A 480 19.27 -0.52 0.08
C GLU A 480 18.72 0.76 0.72
N VAL A 481 17.52 1.17 0.30
CA VAL A 481 16.82 2.29 0.96
C VAL A 481 16.06 1.71 2.15
N GLU A 482 16.47 2.09 3.35
CA GLU A 482 15.78 1.74 4.59
C GLU A 482 15.11 2.98 5.18
N TYR A 483 13.80 2.89 5.41
CA TYR A 483 13.00 3.97 5.96
C TYR A 483 12.39 3.57 7.30
N GLY A 484 12.92 4.14 8.38
CA GLY A 484 12.45 3.87 9.74
C GLY A 484 11.21 4.63 10.14
N ARG A 485 10.67 4.31 11.33
CA ARG A 485 9.66 5.18 11.91
C ARG A 485 10.34 6.51 12.19
N SER A 486 9.60 7.60 12.10
CA SER A 486 10.04 8.84 12.72
C SER A 486 9.99 8.63 14.23
N LEU A 487 11.06 8.07 14.80
CA LEU A 487 11.29 8.09 16.24
C LEU A 487 11.30 9.55 16.67
N LEU A 488 10.95 9.81 17.93
CA LEU A 488 11.03 11.12 18.58
C LEU A 488 12.47 11.69 18.44
N GLN A 489 12.82 12.28 17.31
CA GLN A 489 13.75 13.39 17.34
C GLN A 489 12.99 14.49 18.06
N GLN A 490 13.28 14.62 19.36
CA GLN A 490 13.16 15.92 19.99
C GLN A 490 13.87 16.89 19.07
N ARG A 491 13.11 17.81 18.46
CA ARG A 491 13.72 19.06 18.06
C ARG A 491 14.20 19.66 19.37
N GLU A 492 15.51 19.64 19.62
CA GLU A 492 16.08 20.48 20.67
C GLU A 492 15.53 21.88 20.39
N LYS A 493 14.71 22.42 21.30
CA LYS A 493 14.47 23.85 21.32
C LYS A 493 15.86 24.45 21.45
N TRP A 494 16.30 25.13 20.40
CA TRP A 494 17.61 25.75 20.23
C TRP A 494 18.04 26.53 21.48
N SER A 495 18.67 25.82 22.41
CA SER A 495 19.31 26.35 23.61
C SER A 495 20.83 26.45 23.41
N ARG A 496 21.35 25.86 22.32
CA ARG A 496 22.73 26.06 21.89
C ARG A 496 22.90 27.48 21.36
N ILE A 497 23.82 28.20 21.98
CA ILE A 497 24.33 29.49 21.51
C ILE A 497 24.84 29.24 20.07
N LYS A 498 24.23 29.91 19.09
CA LYS A 498 24.74 29.89 17.70
C LYS A 498 26.14 30.51 17.64
N HIS A 499 26.90 30.15 16.61
CA HIS A 499 28.15 30.83 16.26
C HIS A 499 27.96 32.36 16.33
N ASN A 500 28.81 33.01 17.12
CA ASN A 500 28.75 34.45 17.32
C ASN A 500 29.53 35.12 16.20
N PHE A 501 28.83 35.58 15.15
CA PHE A 501 29.43 36.06 13.91
C PHE A 501 30.66 36.94 14.15
N MET A 502 31.75 36.68 13.43
CA MET A 502 33.01 37.41 13.55
C MET A 502 33.51 37.90 12.19
N PRO A 503 34.40 38.91 12.17
CA PRO A 503 35.05 39.34 10.93
C PRO A 503 35.73 38.16 10.22
N GLY A 504 35.42 37.97 8.94
CA GLY A 504 35.93 36.85 8.14
C GLY A 504 34.85 35.85 7.71
N ASP A 505 33.76 35.73 8.47
CA ASP A 505 32.68 34.79 8.17
C ASP A 505 32.07 35.06 6.79
N ILE A 506 31.82 33.99 6.03
CA ILE A 506 31.07 34.08 4.78
C ILE A 506 29.61 33.78 5.09
N VAL A 507 28.73 34.70 4.69
CA VAL A 507 27.31 34.67 5.01
C VAL A 507 26.44 34.89 3.79
N LEU A 508 25.28 34.25 3.77
CA LEU A 508 24.20 34.53 2.83
C LEU A 508 23.25 35.56 3.44
N ILE A 509 22.95 36.61 2.69
CA ILE A 509 22.02 37.67 3.11
C ILE A 509 20.61 37.30 2.67
N VAL A 510 19.73 37.04 3.64
CA VAL A 510 18.33 36.74 3.41
C VAL A 510 17.57 38.02 3.04
N ASP A 511 17.03 38.06 1.83
CA ASP A 511 16.15 39.13 1.35
C ASP A 511 14.79 38.54 0.96
N ASP A 512 13.76 38.86 1.75
CA ASP A 512 12.40 38.34 1.55
C ASP A 512 11.75 38.90 0.27
N SER A 513 12.32 39.97 -0.31
CA SER A 513 11.83 40.60 -1.54
C SER A 513 12.49 40.02 -2.81
N ALA A 514 13.56 39.24 -2.66
CA ALA A 514 14.28 38.63 -3.76
C ALA A 514 13.78 37.19 -4.05
N PRO A 515 13.70 36.77 -5.33
CA PRO A 515 13.41 35.38 -5.69
C PRO A 515 14.35 34.38 -5.00
N ARG A 516 13.86 33.19 -4.69
CA ARG A 516 14.71 32.13 -4.11
C ARG A 516 15.85 31.80 -5.09
N GLY A 517 17.06 31.70 -4.58
CA GLY A 517 18.28 31.47 -5.39
C GLY A 517 19.01 32.73 -5.84
N SER A 518 18.47 33.94 -5.60
CA SER A 518 19.15 35.21 -5.91
C SER A 518 19.66 35.97 -4.67
N TRP A 519 19.67 35.31 -3.50
CA TRP A 519 20.23 35.89 -2.28
C TRP A 519 21.75 36.10 -2.40
N ILE A 520 22.19 37.23 -1.87
CA ILE A 520 23.55 37.73 -2.08
C ILE A 520 24.47 37.15 -1.01
N ILE A 521 25.59 36.56 -1.45
CA ILE A 521 26.69 36.17 -0.56
C ILE A 521 27.51 37.41 -0.20
N GLY A 522 27.96 37.48 1.03
CA GLY A 522 28.93 38.49 1.44
C GLY A 522 29.79 38.02 2.61
N ARG A 523 30.84 38.79 2.90
CA ARG A 523 31.76 38.52 4.00
C ARG A 523 31.51 39.49 5.15
N VAL A 524 31.40 38.98 6.38
CA VAL A 524 31.32 39.80 7.58
C VAL A 524 32.63 40.56 7.74
N THR A 525 32.56 41.88 7.78
CA THR A 525 33.72 42.76 8.00
C THR A 525 33.76 43.28 9.43
N VAL A 526 32.60 43.54 10.04
CA VAL A 526 32.48 44.01 11.42
C VAL A 526 31.28 43.35 12.07
N ALA A 527 31.48 42.75 13.23
CA ALA A 527 30.43 42.23 14.08
C ALA A 527 30.12 43.22 15.22
N VAL A 528 28.84 43.49 15.49
CA VAL A 528 28.40 44.44 16.52
C VAL A 528 27.75 43.66 17.68
N PRO A 529 28.50 43.38 18.77
CA PRO A 529 27.99 42.70 19.95
C PRO A 529 27.13 43.61 20.83
N ASP A 530 26.17 43.02 21.54
CA ASP A 530 25.43 43.66 22.61
C ASP A 530 26.23 43.68 23.93
N ARG A 531 25.65 44.26 24.99
CA ARG A 531 26.28 44.34 26.33
C ARG A 531 26.60 42.98 26.95
N LYS A 532 26.04 41.89 26.43
CA LYS A 532 26.29 40.51 26.87
C LYS A 532 27.27 39.77 25.95
N GLY A 533 27.90 40.48 25.00
CA GLY A 533 28.85 39.91 24.04
C GLY A 533 28.20 39.20 22.84
N LEU A 534 26.88 39.26 22.67
CA LEU A 534 26.18 38.57 21.58
C LEU A 534 25.96 39.48 20.38
N VAL A 535 26.40 39.06 19.20
CA VAL A 535 26.29 39.83 17.96
C VAL A 535 24.83 39.91 17.52
N ARG A 536 24.33 41.14 17.37
CA ARG A 536 22.94 41.41 16.95
C ARG A 536 22.86 41.94 15.52
N GLN A 537 23.93 42.60 15.07
CA GLN A 537 24.07 43.15 13.74
C GLN A 537 25.49 42.93 13.24
N ALA A 538 25.64 42.76 11.94
CA ALA A 538 26.95 42.69 11.29
C ALA A 538 26.96 43.58 10.04
N TRP A 539 28.13 44.11 9.73
CA TRP A 539 28.43 44.73 8.45
C TRP A 539 28.97 43.67 7.51
N ILE A 540 28.38 43.60 6.33
CA ILE A 540 28.68 42.60 5.31
C ILE A 540 29.16 43.32 4.05
N LYS A 541 30.34 42.93 3.57
CA LYS A 541 30.84 43.30 2.25
C LYS A 541 30.30 42.33 1.22
N THR A 542 29.45 42.81 0.33
CA THR A 542 28.98 42.10 -0.87
C THR A 542 29.88 42.46 -2.07
N PRO A 543 29.72 41.82 -3.24
CA PRO A 543 30.48 42.19 -4.43
C PRO A 543 30.32 43.65 -4.85
N THR A 544 29.17 44.27 -4.54
CA THR A 544 28.82 45.60 -5.01
C THR A 544 28.75 46.67 -3.92
N ASN A 545 28.47 46.31 -2.66
CA ASN A 545 28.19 47.27 -1.59
C ASN A 545 28.60 46.76 -0.20
N HIS A 546 28.57 47.66 0.78
CA HIS A 546 28.59 47.30 2.19
C HIS A 546 27.21 47.52 2.80
N VAL A 547 26.67 46.50 3.46
CA VAL A 547 25.33 46.55 4.04
C VAL A 547 25.38 46.13 5.50
N CYS A 548 24.61 46.83 6.35
CA CYS A 548 24.36 46.41 7.72
C CYS A 548 23.06 45.59 7.76
N ARG A 549 23.12 44.41 8.38
CA ARG A 549 21.95 43.53 8.54
C ARG A 549 21.90 42.94 9.95
N PRO A 550 20.69 42.74 10.50
CA PRO A 550 20.53 41.97 11.72
C PRO A 550 20.95 40.51 11.47
N VAL A 551 21.53 39.86 12.48
CA VAL A 551 21.97 38.46 12.38
C VAL A 551 20.85 37.48 12.04
N THR A 552 19.58 37.87 12.27
CA THR A 552 18.39 37.10 11.87
C THR A 552 18.19 37.03 10.36
N LYS A 553 18.85 37.91 9.60
CA LYS A 553 18.87 37.96 8.13
C LYS A 553 20.17 37.43 7.53
N LEU A 554 21.02 36.79 8.35
CA LEU A 554 22.30 36.23 7.93
C LEU A 554 22.30 34.73 8.17
N CYS A 555 22.69 33.98 7.14
CA CYS A 555 22.97 32.55 7.27
C CYS A 555 24.47 32.34 7.10
N LEU A 556 25.12 31.81 8.13
CA LEU A 556 26.53 31.41 8.06
C LEU A 556 26.70 30.32 7.00
N LEU A 557 27.64 30.51 6.08
CA LEU A 557 28.03 29.52 5.06
C LEU A 557 29.40 28.93 5.36
N GLN A 558 30.32 29.75 5.87
CA GLN A 558 31.65 29.33 6.28
C GLN A 558 32.12 30.20 7.45
N GLU A 559 32.60 29.55 8.52
CA GLU A 559 33.25 30.22 9.64
C GLU A 559 34.60 30.81 9.20
N ALA A 560 34.96 31.97 9.75
CA ALA A 560 36.31 32.47 9.63
C ALA A 560 37.29 31.47 10.24
N SER A 561 38.33 31.10 9.49
CA SER A 561 39.47 30.42 10.08
C SER A 561 40.09 31.34 11.14
N ASP A 562 40.27 30.85 12.36
CA ASP A 562 40.97 31.59 13.42
C ASP A 562 42.34 32.06 12.86
N PRO A 563 42.74 33.33 13.09
CA PRO A 563 43.96 33.89 12.52
C PRO A 563 45.25 33.19 12.95
#